data_AF-A0A1H7Y1M0-F1
#
_entry.id   AF-A0A1H7Y1M0-F1
#
_cell.length_a   1.000
_cell.length_b   1.000
_cell.length_c   1.000
_cell.angle_alpha   90.00
_cell.angle_beta   90.00
_cell.angle_gamma   90.00
#
_symmetry.space_group_name_H-M   'P 1'
#
loop_
_entity.id
_entity.type
_entity.pdbx_description
1 polymer ?
#
loop_
_entity_poly.entity_id
_entity_poly.type
_entity_poly.pdbx_seq_one_letter_code
_entity_poly.pdbx_strand_id
1 'polypeptide(L)' 'MKKITFLLILIAGFMLTACDKKDACLDSGGSYNETSQKCEK' A
#
# COMPACT_ATOMS: atom_id res chain seq x y z
N MET A 1 5.98 25.89 -11.68
CA MET A 1 6.90 24.76 -11.44
C MET A 1 6.80 24.21 -10.01
N LYS A 2 6.83 25.04 -8.94
CA LYS A 2 6.66 24.59 -7.53
C LYS A 2 5.42 23.72 -7.23
N LYS A 3 4.29 23.94 -7.93
CA LYS A 3 3.05 23.17 -7.72
C LYS A 3 3.14 21.70 -8.14
N ILE A 4 3.98 21.40 -9.14
CA ILE A 4 4.15 20.04 -9.69
C ILE A 4 4.99 19.19 -8.73
N THR A 5 6.02 19.80 -8.13
CA THR A 5 6.88 19.14 -7.13
C THR A 5 6.07 18.67 -5.91
N PHE A 6 5.10 19.48 -5.47
CA PHE A 6 4.26 19.14 -4.32
C PHE A 6 3.32 17.95 -4.62
N LEU A 7 2.82 17.85 -5.85
CA LEU A 7 1.98 16.75 -6.30
C LEU A 7 2.74 15.41 -6.31
N LEU A 8 4.00 15.43 -6.76
CA LEU A 8 4.85 14.23 -6.81
C LEU A 8 5.16 13.67 -5.40
N ILE A 9 5.33 14.54 -4.41
CA ILE A 9 5.58 14.14 -3.02
C ILE A 9 4.34 13.46 -2.41
N LEU A 10 3.14 13.96 -2.70
CA LEU A 10 1.89 13.35 -2.24
C LEU A 10 1.63 11.98 -2.86
N ILE A 11 1.92 11.82 -4.16
CA ILE A 11 1.77 10.53 -4.85
C ILE A 11 2.78 9.51 -4.33
N ALA A 12 4.02 9.94 -4.09
CA ALA A 12 5.04 9.08 -3.49
C ALA A 12 4.64 8.63 -2.08
N GLY A 13 4.09 9.52 -1.24
CA GLY A 13 3.60 9.19 0.10
C GLY A 13 2.44 8.19 0.09
N PHE A 14 1.55 8.24 -0.91
CA PHE A 14 0.45 7.29 -1.05
C PHE A 14 0.89 5.88 -1.46
N MET A 15 2.04 5.73 -2.12
CA MET A 15 2.58 4.43 -2.49
C MET A 15 3.14 3.67 -1.28
N LEU A 16 3.65 4.37 -0.26
CA LEU A 16 4.18 3.73 0.95
C LEU A 16 3.08 3.08 1.80
N THR A 17 1.87 3.63 1.82
CA THR A 17 0.75 3.06 2.61
C THR A 17 0.09 1.84 1.94
N ALA A 18 0.43 1.55 0.69
CA ALA A 18 -0.05 0.37 -0.02
C ALA A 18 0.77 -0.90 0.31
N CYS A 19 1.98 -0.78 0.86
CA CYS A 19 2.82 -1.93 1.21
C CYS A 19 2.41 -2.64 2.52
N ASP A 20 1.72 -1.95 3.44
CA ASP A 20 1.36 -2.51 4.75
C ASP A 20 0.18 -3.51 4.73
N LYS A 21 -0.55 -3.63 3.63
CA LYS A 21 -1.75 -4.49 3.58
C LYS A 21 -1.43 -5.98 3.67
N LYS A 22 -0.28 -6.37 3.14
CA LYS A 22 0.20 -7.76 3.20
C LYS A 22 0.61 -8.12 4.61
N ASP A 23 1.46 -7.31 5.23
CA ASP A 23 1.96 -7.56 6.57
C ASP A 23 0.81 -7.56 7.60
N ALA A 24 -0.10 -6.58 7.51
CA ALA A 24 -1.30 -6.57 8.35
C ALA A 24 -2.19 -7.82 8.16
N CYS A 25 -2.27 -8.37 6.95
CA CYS A 25 -3.01 -9.61 6.69
C CYS A 25 -2.36 -10.81 7.38
N LEU A 26 -1.05 -10.97 7.20
CA LEU A 26 -0.28 -12.06 7.77
C LEU A 26 -0.24 -11.99 9.31
N ASP A 27 -0.06 -10.80 9.87
CA ASP A 27 -0.12 -10.55 11.32
C ASP A 27 -1.49 -10.88 11.92
N SER A 28 -2.56 -10.73 11.14
CA SER A 28 -3.92 -11.10 11.54
C SER A 28 -4.24 -12.60 11.42
N GLY A 29 -3.27 -13.40 10.96
CA GLY A 29 -3.41 -14.83 10.70
C GLY A 29 -4.15 -15.18 9.41
N GLY A 30 -4.28 -14.22 8.49
CA GLY A 30 -4.83 -14.45 7.15
C GLY A 30 -3.77 -14.93 6.15
N SER A 31 -4.23 -15.32 4.97
CA SER A 31 -3.41 -15.62 3.80
C SER A 31 -3.52 -14.47 2.80
N TYR A 32 -2.40 -13.85 2.45
CA TYR A 32 -2.40 -12.77 1.48
C TYR A 32 -2.29 -13.32 0.05
N ASN A 33 -3.32 -13.08 -0.76
CA ASN A 33 -3.32 -13.44 -2.17
C ASN A 33 -2.63 -12.34 -3.00
N GLU A 34 -1.40 -12.62 -3.42
CA GLU A 34 -0.57 -11.71 -4.21
C GLU A 34 -1.18 -11.35 -5.58
N THR A 35 -1.98 -12.25 -6.16
CA THR A 35 -2.60 -12.04 -7.48
C THR A 35 -3.80 -11.10 -7.39
N SER A 36 -4.63 -11.24 -6.36
CA SER A 36 -5.81 -10.39 -6.17
C SER A 36 -5.54 -9.16 -5.28
N GLN A 37 -4.36 -9.08 -4.66
CA GLN A 37 -3.99 -8.08 -3.66
C GLN A 37 -4.99 -8.01 -2.50
N LYS A 38 -5.54 -9.16 -2.10
CA LYS A 38 -6.54 -9.27 -1.03
C LYS A 38 -6.05 -10.20 0.07
N CYS A 39 -6.45 -9.86 1.29
CA CYS A 39 -6.34 -10.75 2.43
C CYS A 39 -7.51 -11.74 2.40
N GLU A 40 -7.20 -13.02 2.45
CA GLU A 40 -8.13 -14.12 2.58
C GLU A 40 -7.99 -14.69 3.99
N LYS A 41 -9.11 -14.88 4.69
CA LYS A 41 -9.12 -15.40 6.06
C LYS A 41 -10.02 -16.62 6.14
#